data_AF-A0A2M8WWK1-F1
#
_entry.id   AF-A0A2M8WWK1-F1
#
_cell.length_a   1.000
_cell.length_b   1.000
_cell.length_c   1.000
_cell.angle_alpha   90.00
_cell.angle_beta   90.00
_cell.angle_gamma   90.00
#
_symmetry.space_group_name_H-M   'P 1'
#
loop_
_entity.id
_entity.type
_entity.pdbx_description
1 polymer ?
#
loop_
_entity_poly.entity_id
_entity_poly.type
_entity_poly.pdbx_seq_one_letter_code
_entity_poly.pdbx_strand_id
1 'polypeptide(L)'
;GAVMSFVATLLVLVFFVTSGDSATLVLGMMSTGGQENPSARVKIIWGVLVSGIAISLLLAGGVKAVQTATIVFALPFTLVILLMAWALWRGVKADWEADDRRDRALRRRMREMVEPPAATKAPPPASP
;
A
#
# COMPACT_ATOMS: atom_id res chain seq x y z
N GLY A 1 -39.73 0.78 -12.89
CA GLY A 1 -38.71 -0.10 -13.51
C GLY A 1 -37.65 0.70 -14.23
N ALA A 2 -37.97 1.30 -15.38
CA ALA A 2 -36.99 1.91 -16.29
C ALA A 2 -36.06 2.96 -15.66
N VAL A 3 -36.58 3.87 -14.83
CA VAL A 3 -35.77 4.90 -14.15
C VAL A 3 -34.72 4.25 -13.22
N MET A 4 -35.13 3.26 -12.43
CA MET A 4 -34.20 2.54 -11.54
C MET A 4 -33.15 1.73 -12.32
N SER A 5 -33.54 1.07 -13.41
CA SER A 5 -32.60 0.35 -14.29
C SER A 5 -31.59 1.29 -14.96
N PHE A 6 -32.04 2.48 -15.38
CA PHE A 6 -31.17 3.50 -15.96
C PHE A 6 -30.14 4.00 -14.94
N VAL A 7 -30.60 4.36 -13.74
CA VAL A 7 -29.72 4.81 -12.65
C VAL A 7 -28.73 3.71 -12.26
N ALA A 8 -29.17 2.46 -12.11
CA ALA A 8 -28.31 1.33 -11.79
C ALA A 8 -27.23 1.10 -12.86
N THR A 9 -27.61 1.17 -14.14
CA THR A 9 -26.67 1.02 -15.26
C THR A 9 -25.62 2.14 -15.26
N LEU A 10 -26.05 3.39 -15.02
CA LEU A 10 -25.15 4.54 -14.94
C LEU A 10 -24.15 4.39 -13.78
N LEU A 11 -24.62 3.95 -12.61
CA LEU A 11 -23.76 3.69 -11.45
C LEU A 11 -22.71 2.62 -11.78
N VAL A 12 -23.12 1.48 -12.32
CA VAL A 12 -22.19 0.40 -12.71
C VAL A 12 -21.16 0.90 -13.72
N LEU A 13 -21.56 1.71 -14.70
CA LEU A 13 -20.66 2.30 -15.69
C LEU A 13 -19.59 3.19 -15.03
N VAL A 14 -20.00 4.12 -14.16
CA VAL A 14 -19.08 5.06 -13.49
C VAL A 14 -18.11 4.32 -12.56
N PHE A 15 -18.61 3.35 -11.79
CA PHE A 15 -17.77 2.49 -10.95
C PHE A 15 -16.77 1.68 -11.78
N PHE A 16 -17.21 1.14 -12.91
CA PHE A 16 -16.36 0.37 -13.80
C PHE A 16 -15.23 1.23 -14.40
N VAL A 17 -15.54 2.43 -14.89
CA VAL A 17 -14.53 3.35 -15.46
C VAL A 17 -13.51 3.78 -14.40
N THR A 18 -13.97 4.16 -13.22
CA THR A 18 -13.10 4.62 -12.11
C THR A 18 -12.20 3.48 -11.61
N SER A 19 -12.76 2.26 -11.47
CA SER A 19 -12.00 1.08 -11.09
C SER A 19 -11.00 0.66 -12.17
N GLY A 20 -11.38 0.78 -13.45
CA GLY A 20 -10.52 0.48 -14.58
C GLY A 20 -9.31 1.42 -14.66
N ASP A 21 -9.53 2.73 -14.48
CA ASP A 21 -8.45 3.71 -14.46
C ASP A 21 -7.42 3.40 -13.36
N SER A 22 -7.89 3.15 -12.13
CA SER A 22 -7.03 2.77 -11.00
C SER A 22 -6.23 1.49 -11.27
N ALA A 23 -6.84 0.48 -11.90
CA ALA A 23 -6.17 -0.77 -12.24
C ALA A 23 -5.05 -0.56 -13.26
N THR A 24 -5.30 0.21 -14.33
CA THR A 24 -4.27 0.49 -15.35
C THR A 24 -3.16 1.38 -14.82
N LEU A 25 -3.46 2.27 -13.86
CA LEU A 25 -2.46 3.07 -13.16
C LEU A 25 -1.52 2.18 -12.35
N VAL A 26 -2.04 1.28 -11.50
CA VAL A 26 -1.23 0.35 -10.70
C VAL A 26 -0.36 -0.54 -11.59
N LEU A 27 -0.94 -1.10 -12.66
CA LEU A 27 -0.23 -1.94 -13.60
C LEU A 27 0.85 -1.17 -14.36
N GLY A 28 0.58 0.09 -14.68
CA GLY A 28 1.55 1.02 -15.24
C GLY A 28 2.71 1.30 -14.29
N MET A 29 2.44 1.59 -13.02
CA MET A 29 3.47 1.83 -12.01
C MET A 29 4.37 0.60 -11.82
N MET A 30 3.79 -0.60 -11.77
CA MET A 30 4.55 -1.85 -11.68
C MET A 30 5.44 -2.07 -12.91
N SER A 31 4.97 -1.69 -14.10
CA SER A 31 5.70 -1.86 -15.37
C SER A 31 6.82 -0.83 -15.58
N THR A 32 6.77 0.31 -14.88
CA THR A 32 7.76 1.40 -15.00
C THR A 32 8.75 1.46 -13.84
N GLY A 33 8.82 0.40 -13.02
CA GLY A 33 9.73 0.34 -11.87
C GLY A 33 9.30 1.20 -10.68
N GLY A 34 8.00 1.44 -10.52
CA GLY A 34 7.43 2.18 -9.41
C GLY A 34 7.25 3.68 -9.66
N GLN A 35 7.29 4.14 -10.92
CA GLN A 35 7.02 5.55 -11.21
C GLN A 35 5.54 5.86 -10.96
N GLU A 36 5.26 6.75 -10.00
CA GLU A 36 3.89 7.11 -9.57
C GLU A 36 3.01 7.65 -10.71
N ASN A 37 3.62 8.27 -11.72
CA ASN A 37 2.93 8.79 -12.90
C ASN A 37 3.41 8.10 -14.18
N PRO A 38 2.96 6.85 -14.45
CA PRO A 38 3.30 6.17 -15.69
C PRO A 38 2.69 6.93 -16.88
N SER A 39 3.43 6.99 -17.98
CA SER A 39 2.97 7.70 -19.19
C SER A 39 1.61 7.19 -19.68
N ALA A 40 0.80 8.09 -20.25
CA ALA A 40 -0.53 7.75 -20.76
C ALA A 40 -0.51 6.57 -21.75
N ARG A 41 0.58 6.41 -22.52
CA ARG A 41 0.77 5.27 -23.43
C ARG A 41 0.75 3.92 -22.70
N VAL A 42 1.43 3.82 -21.55
CA VAL A 42 1.48 2.58 -20.76
C VAL A 42 0.10 2.22 -20.23
N LYS A 43 -0.65 3.22 -19.73
CA LYS A 43 -2.04 3.01 -19.27
C LYS A 43 -2.95 2.51 -20.38
N ILE A 44 -2.87 3.11 -21.58
CA ILE A 44 -3.66 2.70 -22.74
C ILE A 44 -3.31 1.28 -23.19
N ILE A 45 -2.02 0.95 -23.27
CA ILE A 45 -1.56 -0.41 -23.65
C ILE A 45 -2.16 -1.45 -22.68
N TRP A 46 -2.06 -1.21 -21.37
CA TRP A 46 -2.63 -2.10 -20.37
C TRP A 46 -4.15 -2.17 -20.43
N GLY A 47 -4.84 -1.04 -20.64
CA GLY A 47 -6.29 -1.01 -20.82
C GLY A 47 -6.76 -1.85 -22.00
N VAL A 48 -6.06 -1.76 -23.15
CA VAL A 48 -6.35 -2.56 -24.35
C VAL A 48 -6.07 -4.04 -24.09
N LEU A 49 -4.95 -4.37 -23.45
CA LEU A 49 -4.59 -5.76 -23.13
C LEU A 49 -5.64 -6.40 -22.20
N VAL A 50 -6.02 -5.73 -21.11
CA VAL A 50 -7.04 -6.24 -20.17
C VAL A 50 -8.39 -6.43 -20.86
N SER A 51 -8.80 -5.46 -21.68
CA SER A 51 -10.05 -5.56 -22.46
C SER A 51 -10.00 -6.72 -23.47
N GLY A 52 -8.86 -6.91 -24.14
CA GLY A 52 -8.64 -8.01 -25.08
C GLY A 52 -8.69 -9.38 -24.39
N ILE A 53 -8.08 -9.50 -23.21
CA ILE A 53 -8.15 -10.72 -22.38
C ILE A 53 -9.60 -10.99 -21.98
N ALA A 54 -10.34 -9.99 -21.49
CA ALA A 54 -11.73 -10.12 -21.09
C ALA A 54 -12.62 -10.59 -22.26
N ILE A 55 -12.50 -9.96 -23.43
CA ILE A 55 -13.22 -10.37 -24.64
C ILE A 55 -12.86 -11.81 -25.04
N SER A 56 -11.57 -12.15 -25.03
CA SER A 56 -11.10 -13.49 -25.40
C SER A 56 -11.68 -14.59 -24.49
N LEU A 57 -11.70 -14.34 -23.17
CA LEU A 57 -12.30 -15.27 -22.20
C LEU A 57 -13.82 -15.39 -22.37
N LEU A 58 -14.51 -14.29 -22.66
CA LEU A 58 -15.94 -14.30 -22.95
C LEU A 58 -16.25 -15.11 -24.21
N LEU A 59 -15.43 -15.00 -25.25
CA LEU A 59 -15.60 -15.80 -26.48
C LEU A 59 -15.26 -17.28 -26.26
N ALA A 60 -14.27 -17.60 -25.43
CA ALA A 60 -13.82 -18.97 -25.20
C ALA A 60 -14.82 -19.82 -24.39
N GLY A 61 -15.49 -19.23 -23.41
CA GLY A 61 -16.42 -19.98 -22.55
C GLY A 61 -17.38 -19.11 -21.74
N GLY A 62 -17.64 -17.88 -22.21
CA GLY A 62 -18.55 -16.94 -21.60
C GLY A 62 -18.14 -16.52 -20.20
N VAL A 63 -19.14 -16.17 -19.39
CA VAL A 63 -18.95 -15.71 -18.01
C VAL A 63 -18.29 -16.78 -17.14
N LYS A 64 -18.57 -18.07 -17.39
CA LYS A 64 -17.99 -19.18 -16.62
C LYS A 64 -16.48 -19.27 -16.81
N ALA A 65 -15.97 -19.02 -18.02
CA ALA A 65 -14.54 -18.97 -18.29
C ALA A 65 -13.88 -17.80 -17.54
N VAL A 66 -14.48 -16.61 -17.58
CA VAL A 66 -13.99 -15.44 -16.82
C VAL A 66 -13.94 -15.74 -15.32
N GLN A 67 -14.99 -16.32 -14.74
CA GLN A 67 -15.02 -16.68 -13.33
C GLN A 67 -13.93 -17.69 -12.96
N THR A 68 -13.75 -18.72 -13.79
CA THR A 68 -12.74 -19.77 -13.56
C THR A 68 -11.33 -19.19 -13.61
N ALA A 69 -11.04 -18.37 -14.63
CA ALA A 69 -9.75 -17.70 -14.75
C ALA A 69 -9.46 -16.81 -13.54
N THR A 70 -10.44 -16.02 -13.10
CA THR A 70 -10.32 -15.17 -11.90
C THR A 70 -9.97 -16.00 -10.66
N ILE A 71 -10.62 -17.13 -10.43
CA ILE A 71 -10.32 -18.01 -9.27
C ILE A 71 -8.88 -18.54 -9.34
N VAL A 72 -8.47 -19.01 -10.52
CA VAL A 72 -7.13 -19.56 -10.76
C VAL A 72 -6.04 -18.51 -10.54
N PHE A 73 -6.26 -17.26 -10.97
CA PHE A 73 -5.33 -16.16 -10.73
C PHE A 73 -5.37 -15.64 -9.29
N ALA A 74 -6.54 -15.62 -8.64
CA ALA A 74 -6.71 -15.09 -7.30
C ALA A 74 -6.04 -15.97 -6.21
N LEU A 75 -6.05 -17.29 -6.38
CA LEU A 75 -5.45 -18.24 -5.44
C LEU A 75 -3.96 -17.97 -5.15
N PRO A 76 -3.04 -17.96 -6.14
CA PRO A 76 -1.63 -17.66 -5.88
C PRO A 76 -1.43 -16.22 -5.41
N PHE A 77 -2.24 -15.26 -5.91
CA PHE A 77 -2.13 -13.86 -5.49
C PHE A 77 -2.53 -13.66 -4.03
N THR A 78 -3.46 -14.46 -3.51
CA THR A 78 -3.84 -14.44 -2.09
C THR A 78 -2.66 -14.79 -1.20
N LEU A 79 -1.82 -15.77 -1.58
CA LEU A 79 -0.59 -16.07 -0.84
C LEU A 79 0.35 -14.87 -0.81
N VAL A 80 0.50 -14.14 -1.92
CA VAL A 80 1.31 -12.92 -1.99
C VAL A 80 0.76 -11.84 -1.06
N ILE A 81 -0.56 -11.63 -1.04
CA ILE A 81 -1.20 -10.66 -0.14
C ILE A 81 -0.97 -11.04 1.33
N LEU A 82 -1.08 -12.32 1.69
CA LEU A 82 -0.82 -12.78 3.06
C LEU A 82 0.63 -12.53 3.49
N LEU A 83 1.59 -12.80 2.60
CA LEU A 83 3.00 -12.49 2.84
C LEU A 83 3.23 -10.98 2.97
N MET A 84 2.58 -10.17 2.14
CA MET A 84 2.65 -8.71 2.21
C MET A 84 2.06 -8.17 3.51
N ALA A 85 0.94 -8.72 3.98
CA ALA A 85 0.34 -8.37 5.27
C ALA A 85 1.26 -8.73 6.44
N TRP A 86 1.91 -9.90 6.39
CA TRP A 86 2.90 -10.31 7.39
C TRP A 86 4.14 -9.41 7.38
N ALA A 87 4.66 -9.07 6.20
CA ALA A 87 5.78 -8.16 6.04
C ALA A 87 5.45 -6.75 6.56
N LEU A 88 4.24 -6.25 6.27
CA LEU A 88 3.77 -4.96 6.78
C LEU A 88 3.65 -4.97 8.30
N TRP A 89 3.04 -6.01 8.89
CA TRP A 89 2.94 -6.14 10.35
C TRP A 89 4.31 -6.15 11.02
N ARG A 90 5.27 -6.90 10.45
CA ARG A 90 6.65 -6.93 10.93
C ARG A 90 7.33 -5.56 10.78
N GLY A 91 7.12 -4.88 9.66
CA GLY A 91 7.68 -3.54 9.40
C GLY A 91 7.17 -2.52 10.40
N VAL A 92 5.85 -2.45 10.59
CA VAL A 92 5.24 -1.55 11.58
C VAL A 92 5.73 -1.86 12.99
N LYS A 93 5.83 -3.14 13.38
CA LYS A 93 6.37 -3.51 14.69
C LYS A 93 7.81 -3.05 14.87
N ALA A 94 8.65 -3.21 13.85
CA ALA A 94 10.05 -2.76 13.90
C ALA A 94 10.18 -1.24 14.01
N ASP A 95 9.31 -0.48 13.32
CA ASP A 95 9.27 0.98 13.39
C ASP A 95 8.86 1.46 14.79
N TRP A 96 7.85 0.84 15.40
CA TRP A 96 7.44 1.16 16.78
C TRP A 96 8.57 0.95 17.78
N GLU A 97 9.31 -0.15 17.66
CA GLU A 97 10.48 -0.41 18.50
C GLU A 97 11.61 0.60 18.25
N ALA A 98 11.77 1.08 17.01
CA ALA A 98 12.77 2.09 16.65
C ALA A 98 12.41 3.46 17.22
N ASP A 99 11.15 3.87 17.18
CA ASP A 99 10.70 5.14 17.74
C ASP A 99 10.81 5.19 19.27
N ASP A 100 10.44 4.11 19.96
CA ASP A 100 10.63 4.03 21.43
C ASP A 100 12.12 4.11 21.84
N ARG A 101 13.03 3.59 21.01
CA ARG A 101 14.48 3.80 21.19
C ARG A 101 14.90 5.26 20.98
N ARG A 102 14.38 5.93 19.96
CA ARG A 102 14.66 7.35 19.66
C ARG A 102 14.20 8.25 20.80
N ASP A 103 12.99 8.02 21.31
CA ASP A 103 12.42 8.80 22.41
C ASP A 103 13.25 8.67 23.69
N ARG A 104 13.70 7.45 24.02
CA ARG A 104 14.60 7.24 25.17
C ARG A 104 15.95 7.93 24.99
N ALA A 105 16.52 7.92 23.79
CA ALA A 105 17.80 8.58 23.52
C ALA A 105 17.69 10.12 23.63
N LEU A 106 16.59 10.69 23.11
CA LEU A 106 16.30 12.13 23.23
C LEU A 106 16.12 12.54 24.70
N ARG A 107 15.37 11.75 25.48
CA ARG A 107 15.18 12.00 26.92
C ARG A 107 16.48 11.95 27.71
N ARG A 108 17.41 11.06 27.37
CA ARG A 108 18.75 11.01 28.00
C ARG A 108 19.55 12.28 27.72
N ARG A 109 19.59 12.72 26.46
CA ARG A 109 20.26 13.98 26.07
C ARG A 109 19.66 15.20 26.76
N MET A 110 18.34 15.26 26.91
CA MET A 110 17.69 16.35 27.66
C MET A 110 18.11 16.39 29.13
N ARG A 111 18.27 15.23 29.79
CA ARG A 111 18.74 15.17 31.18
C ARG A 111 20.17 15.69 31.31
N GLU A 112 21.06 15.30 30.39
CA GLU A 112 22.45 15.77 30.38
C GLU A 112 22.57 17.30 30.18
N MET A 113 21.68 17.91 29.40
CA MET A 113 21.66 19.38 29.22
C MET A 113 21.08 20.13 30.42
N VAL A 114 20.16 19.51 31.16
CA VAL A 114 19.52 20.11 32.35
C VAL A 114 20.40 20.00 33.59
N GLU A 115 21.30 19.02 33.65
CA GLU A 115 22.22 18.79 34.77
C GLU A 115 23.60 19.41 34.45
N PRO A 116 23.89 20.67 34.86
CA PRO A 116 25.18 21.27 34.61
C PRO A 116 26.30 20.53 35.38
N PRO A 117 27.51 20.41 34.80
CA PRO A 117 28.64 19.60 35.32
C PRO A 117 29.26 20.07 36.66
N ALA A 118 28.54 20.84 37.48
CA ALA A 118 29.07 21.51 38.66
C ALA A 118 28.67 20.88 40.02
N ALA A 119 27.64 20.04 40.10
CA ALA A 119 27.18 19.50 41.40
C ALA A 119 28.06 18.38 41.99
N THR A 120 29.05 17.87 41.24
CA THR A 120 29.96 16.79 41.68
C THR A 120 31.30 17.30 42.24
N LYS A 121 31.56 18.61 42.27
CA LYS A 121 32.85 19.18 42.73
C LYS A 121 32.77 20.11 43.95
N ALA A 122 31.96 19.75 44.96
CA ALA A 122 32.09 20.39 46.28
C ALA A 122 32.83 19.43 47.22
N PRO A 123 34.11 19.68 47.57
CA PRO A 123 34.79 18.90 48.60
C PRO A 123 34.08 19.09 49.96
N PRO A 124 34.03 18.06 50.82
CA PRO A 124 33.38 18.16 52.13
C PRO A 124 34.02 19.28 52.96
N PRO A 125 33.23 20.01 53.78
CA PRO A 125 33.77 21.09 54.60
C PRO A 125 34.83 20.54 55.55
N ALA A 126 36.05 21.09 55.47
CA ALA A 126 37.14 20.76 56.38
C ALA A 126 36.74 21.21 57.79
N SER A 127 36.59 20.25 58.70
CA SER A 127 36.39 20.48 60.13
C SER A 127 37.68 21.04 60.75
N PRO A 128 37.55 22.11 61.54
CA PRO A 128 38.07 22.07 62.90
C PRO A 128 37.04 22.51 63.95
#